data_AF-D0NB41-F1
#
_entry.id   AF-D0NB41-F1
#
_cell.length_a   1.000
_cell.length_b   1.000
_cell.length_c   1.000
_cell.angle_alpha   90.00
_cell.angle_beta   90.00
_cell.angle_gamma   90.00
#
_symmetry.space_group_name_H-M   'P 1'
#
loop_
_entity.id
_entity.type
_entity.pdbx_description
1 polymer ?
#
loop_
_entity_poly.entity_id
_entity_poly.type
_entity_poly.pdbx_seq_one_letter_code
_entity_poly.pdbx_strand_id
1 'polypeptide(L)'
;MQTFDRSDVTCSEGEGQKDTAVFLVEAGGTLKNAIIGKNQKEGVHCDDHDCTIENVWWNDVCEDALSVKGGTASSVTTVTNCGARSAPNKVVQHNGQGTVNIDGFYAEEFGKLYRSCGTCGDVPRIVTIKNVYAVDPQVSVITVNKNYGDKATLSNIWVKTSDGSNEVKRRAH
;
A
#
# COMPACT_ATOMS: atom_id res chain seq x y z
N MET A 1 -13.91 -8.28 -12.67
CA MET A 1 -12.53 -7.73 -12.77
C MET A 1 -11.68 -8.73 -13.54
N GLN A 2 -10.68 -8.26 -14.28
CA GLN A 2 -9.73 -9.11 -15.01
C GLN A 2 -8.42 -9.24 -14.21
N THR A 3 -7.77 -10.40 -14.29
CA THR A 3 -6.44 -10.62 -13.70
C THR A 3 -5.33 -10.22 -14.67
N PHE A 4 -4.33 -9.52 -14.14
CA PHE A 4 -3.13 -9.06 -14.85
C PHE A 4 -1.90 -9.60 -14.14
N ASP A 5 -1.05 -10.27 -14.92
CA ASP A 5 0.21 -10.86 -14.51
C ASP A 5 1.28 -10.42 -15.52
N ARG A 6 2.53 -10.32 -15.06
CA ARG A 6 3.68 -10.14 -15.95
C ARG A 6 4.16 -11.52 -16.40
N SER A 7 4.35 -11.68 -17.72
CA SER A 7 4.86 -12.95 -18.28
C SER A 7 6.37 -13.12 -18.08
N ASP A 8 7.07 -12.03 -17.79
CA ASP A 8 8.52 -11.91 -17.71
C ASP A 8 9.03 -11.70 -16.28
N VAL A 9 8.13 -11.70 -15.28
CA VAL A 9 8.47 -11.49 -13.87
C VAL A 9 8.00 -12.68 -13.04
N THR A 10 8.90 -13.20 -12.21
CA THR A 10 8.59 -14.13 -11.13
C THR A 10 8.96 -13.47 -9.81
N CYS A 11 8.11 -13.62 -8.79
CA CYS A 11 8.39 -13.08 -7.47
C CYS A 11 9.73 -13.61 -6.92
N SER A 12 10.53 -12.69 -6.38
CA SER A 12 11.88 -12.95 -5.86
C SER A 12 12.21 -11.92 -4.79
N GLU A 13 13.12 -12.27 -3.88
CA GLU A 13 13.57 -11.37 -2.82
C GLU A 13 14.28 -10.11 -3.38
N GLY A 14 14.26 -9.05 -2.57
CA GLY A 14 14.89 -7.77 -2.86
C GLY A 14 13.97 -6.78 -3.58
N GLU A 15 14.37 -5.52 -3.55
CA GLU A 15 13.60 -4.41 -4.11
C GLU A 15 13.51 -4.51 -5.64
N GLY A 16 12.35 -4.19 -6.21
CA GLY A 16 12.18 -4.03 -7.64
C GLY A 16 12.35 -2.58 -8.07
N GLN A 17 12.01 -2.30 -9.32
CA GLN A 17 11.97 -0.96 -9.91
C GLN A 17 10.73 -0.85 -10.79
N LYS A 18 10.45 0.36 -11.32
CA LYS A 18 9.26 0.65 -12.14
C LYS A 18 9.04 -0.32 -13.31
N ASP A 19 10.12 -0.84 -13.90
CA ASP A 19 10.07 -1.78 -15.02
C ASP A 19 9.55 -3.17 -14.62
N THR A 20 9.45 -3.45 -13.32
CA THR A 20 8.89 -4.68 -12.74
C THR A 20 7.48 -4.51 -12.14
N ALA A 21 6.88 -3.32 -12.27
CA ALA A 21 5.47 -3.09 -11.91
C ALA A 21 4.52 -3.69 -12.97
N VAL A 22 3.33 -4.10 -12.57
CA VAL A 22 2.26 -4.57 -13.47
C VAL A 22 1.59 -3.39 -14.16
N PHE A 23 1.34 -2.31 -13.42
CA PHE A 23 0.83 -1.05 -13.95
C PHE A 23 1.68 0.12 -13.49
N LEU A 24 1.94 1.03 -14.43
CA LEU A 24 2.39 2.38 -14.16
C LEU A 24 1.19 3.30 -14.38
N VAL A 25 0.70 3.93 -13.32
CA VAL A 25 -0.39 4.90 -13.37
C VAL A 25 0.26 6.27 -13.32
N GLU A 26 0.21 6.99 -14.45
CA GLU A 26 0.76 8.35 -14.55
C GLU A 26 0.05 9.34 -13.63
N ALA A 27 0.62 10.53 -13.47
CA ALA A 27 0.08 11.59 -12.63
C ALA A 27 -1.42 11.85 -12.89
N GLY A 28 -2.26 11.78 -11.86
CA GLY A 28 -3.71 11.97 -11.97
C GLY A 28 -4.47 10.80 -12.61
N GLY A 29 -3.77 9.72 -13.00
CA GLY A 29 -4.34 8.56 -13.65
C GLY A 29 -5.22 7.73 -12.73
N THR A 30 -6.04 6.85 -13.33
CA THR A 30 -6.92 5.95 -12.59
C THR A 30 -6.72 4.50 -13.01
N LEU A 31 -6.47 3.63 -12.04
CA LEU A 31 -6.58 2.18 -12.21
C LEU A 31 -7.80 1.70 -11.45
N LYS A 32 -8.69 0.97 -12.15
CA LYS A 32 -9.89 0.42 -11.52
C LYS A 32 -10.31 -0.95 -12.02
N ASN A 33 -10.98 -1.71 -11.15
CA ASN A 33 -11.58 -3.01 -11.47
C ASN A 33 -10.56 -4.05 -11.99
N ALA A 34 -9.36 -4.07 -11.41
CA ALA A 34 -8.26 -4.94 -11.79
C ALA A 34 -7.89 -5.91 -10.66
N ILE A 35 -7.46 -7.11 -11.03
CA ILE A 35 -6.82 -8.06 -10.13
C ILE A 35 -5.36 -8.17 -10.55
N ILE A 36 -4.44 -7.98 -9.62
CA ILE A 36 -3.01 -8.19 -9.79
C ILE A 36 -2.71 -9.61 -9.33
N GLY A 37 -2.22 -10.43 -10.27
CA GLY A 37 -1.84 -11.81 -10.01
C GLY A 37 -0.48 -11.93 -9.33
N LYS A 38 -0.04 -13.17 -9.10
CA LYS A 38 1.17 -13.49 -8.33
C LYS A 38 2.48 -13.23 -9.10
N ASN A 39 2.42 -13.20 -10.42
CA ASN A 39 3.60 -12.97 -11.26
C ASN A 39 3.81 -11.46 -11.37
N GLN A 40 4.29 -10.89 -10.27
CA GLN A 40 4.52 -9.47 -10.09
C GLN A 40 5.68 -9.27 -9.10
N LYS A 41 6.30 -8.09 -9.14
CA LYS A 41 7.29 -7.70 -8.14
C LYS A 41 6.86 -6.43 -7.38
N GLU A 42 6.58 -5.37 -8.13
CA GLU A 42 6.26 -4.03 -7.60
C GLU A 42 4.77 -3.65 -7.75
N GLY A 43 3.89 -4.64 -7.99
CA GLY A 43 2.45 -4.45 -8.08
C GLY A 43 2.02 -3.31 -9.00
N VAL A 44 1.54 -2.21 -8.42
CA VAL A 44 1.14 -0.99 -9.13
C VAL A 44 1.99 0.18 -8.66
N HIS A 45 2.50 0.98 -9.58
CA HIS A 45 3.06 2.30 -9.24
C HIS A 45 2.04 3.38 -9.56
N CYS A 46 1.76 4.23 -8.57
CA CYS A 46 1.28 5.58 -8.83
C CYS A 46 2.53 6.44 -9.07
N ASP A 47 2.83 6.64 -10.34
CA ASP A 47 3.96 7.45 -10.78
C ASP A 47 3.62 8.93 -10.63
N ASP A 48 4.60 9.68 -10.16
CA ASP A 48 4.55 11.11 -9.88
C ASP A 48 3.55 11.57 -8.81
N HIS A 49 2.22 11.46 -8.94
CA HIS A 49 1.25 11.83 -7.89
C HIS A 49 -0.23 11.67 -8.32
N ASP A 50 -1.15 11.92 -7.38
CA ASP A 50 -2.59 12.17 -7.63
C ASP A 50 -3.38 11.02 -8.27
N CYS A 51 -2.88 9.79 -8.20
CA CYS A 51 -3.58 8.65 -8.79
C CYS A 51 -4.85 8.27 -8.01
N THR A 52 -5.79 7.65 -8.71
CA THR A 52 -6.95 6.97 -8.13
C THR A 52 -6.85 5.47 -8.36
N ILE A 53 -6.82 4.71 -7.27
CA ILE A 53 -6.79 3.26 -7.28
C ILE A 53 -8.10 2.76 -6.68
N GLU A 54 -9.00 2.23 -7.51
CA GLU A 54 -10.37 1.93 -7.11
C GLU A 54 -10.74 0.48 -7.43
N ASN A 55 -11.16 -0.28 -6.42
CA ASN A 55 -11.56 -1.68 -6.58
C ASN A 55 -10.45 -2.49 -7.30
N VAL A 56 -9.23 -2.40 -6.77
CA VAL A 56 -8.06 -3.15 -7.24
C VAL A 56 -7.68 -4.18 -6.18
N TRP A 57 -7.41 -5.40 -6.62
CA TRP A 57 -7.15 -6.54 -5.75
C TRP A 57 -5.81 -7.19 -6.04
N TRP A 58 -4.96 -7.39 -5.03
CA TRP A 58 -3.72 -8.15 -5.15
C TRP A 58 -3.90 -9.52 -4.51
N ASN A 59 -3.79 -10.57 -5.32
CA ASN A 59 -3.99 -11.94 -4.85
C ASN A 59 -2.82 -12.46 -4.03
N ASP A 60 -1.59 -12.03 -4.36
CA ASP A 60 -0.35 -12.46 -3.75
C ASP A 60 0.69 -11.35 -3.94
N VAL A 61 1.05 -10.69 -2.84
CA VAL A 61 1.92 -9.52 -2.88
C VAL A 61 3.38 -9.96 -2.78
N CYS A 62 4.21 -9.61 -3.76
CA CYS A 62 5.62 -9.95 -3.75
C CYS A 62 6.44 -9.02 -2.83
N GLU A 63 6.68 -7.77 -3.23
CA GLU A 63 7.46 -6.79 -2.46
C GLU A 63 6.54 -5.70 -1.87
N ASP A 64 5.89 -4.95 -2.76
CA ASP A 64 4.84 -3.96 -2.51
C ASP A 64 3.56 -4.34 -3.30
N ALA A 65 2.37 -3.93 -2.82
CA ALA A 65 1.17 -3.94 -3.65
C ALA A 65 1.04 -2.64 -4.47
N LEU A 66 1.20 -1.50 -3.80
CA LEU A 66 1.09 -0.16 -4.39
C LEU A 66 2.22 0.73 -3.89
N SER A 67 3.02 1.27 -4.80
CA SER A 67 3.99 2.31 -4.49
C SER A 67 3.48 3.68 -4.95
N VAL A 68 3.40 4.65 -4.04
CA VAL A 68 3.05 6.05 -4.35
C VAL A 68 4.32 6.88 -4.42
N LYS A 69 4.66 7.37 -5.62
CA LYS A 69 5.91 8.09 -5.90
C LYS A 69 5.64 9.61 -6.01
N GLY A 70 6.72 10.41 -6.04
CA GLY A 70 6.72 11.85 -6.37
C GLY A 70 5.85 12.77 -5.49
N GLY A 71 5.31 13.83 -6.10
CA GLY A 71 4.29 14.68 -5.48
C GLY A 71 4.78 15.89 -4.70
N THR A 72 3.80 16.64 -4.20
CA THR A 72 3.96 17.87 -3.43
C THR A 72 3.12 17.81 -2.16
N ALA A 73 3.25 18.78 -1.27
CA ALA A 73 2.41 18.87 -0.07
C ALA A 73 0.89 18.86 -0.35
N SER A 74 0.45 19.32 -1.53
CA SER A 74 -0.96 19.33 -1.94
C SER A 74 -1.40 18.09 -2.72
N SER A 75 -0.47 17.19 -3.07
CA SER A 75 -0.79 15.99 -3.84
C SER A 75 -1.61 14.99 -3.01
N VAL A 76 -2.59 14.35 -3.63
CA VAL A 76 -3.53 13.43 -2.99
C VAL A 76 -3.74 12.19 -3.87
N THR A 77 -3.18 11.05 -3.44
CA THR A 77 -3.52 9.75 -4.00
C THR A 77 -4.70 9.13 -3.24
N THR A 78 -5.65 8.55 -3.97
CA THR A 78 -6.82 7.88 -3.38
C THR A 78 -6.79 6.38 -3.65
N VAL A 79 -7.09 5.60 -2.62
CA VAL A 79 -7.13 4.13 -2.66
C VAL A 79 -8.46 3.70 -2.05
N THR A 80 -9.37 3.17 -2.86
CA THR A 80 -10.75 2.93 -2.44
C THR A 80 -11.26 1.55 -2.81
N ASN A 81 -11.93 0.89 -1.87
CA ASN A 81 -12.51 -0.46 -2.06
C ASN A 81 -11.52 -1.53 -2.55
N CYS A 82 -10.25 -1.41 -2.16
CA CYS A 82 -9.18 -2.30 -2.60
C CYS A 82 -8.97 -3.48 -1.64
N GLY A 83 -8.20 -4.48 -2.07
CA GLY A 83 -7.80 -5.56 -1.18
C GLY A 83 -6.48 -6.20 -1.53
N ALA A 84 -5.77 -6.75 -0.54
CA ALA A 84 -4.49 -7.41 -0.74
C ALA A 84 -4.34 -8.62 0.18
N ARG A 85 -3.63 -9.64 -0.30
CA ARG A 85 -3.28 -10.83 0.47
C ARG A 85 -1.80 -11.15 0.38
N SER A 86 -1.32 -11.85 1.39
CA SER A 86 0.00 -12.48 1.40
C SER A 86 1.09 -11.48 1.05
N ALA A 87 1.22 -10.43 1.86
CA ALA A 87 2.20 -9.35 1.66
C ALA A 87 3.32 -9.44 2.69
N PRO A 88 4.47 -10.06 2.37
CA PRO A 88 5.53 -10.32 3.34
C PRO A 88 6.05 -9.06 4.05
N ASN A 89 5.97 -7.90 3.39
CA ASN A 89 6.40 -6.63 3.97
C ASN A 89 5.36 -5.52 3.87
N LYS A 90 5.24 -4.80 2.75
CA LYS A 90 4.39 -3.61 2.67
C LYS A 90 3.26 -3.87 1.67
N VAL A 91 2.06 -3.36 1.96
CA VAL A 91 0.96 -3.29 0.98
C VAL A 91 1.06 -1.95 0.26
N VAL A 92 0.91 -0.83 0.96
CA VAL A 92 1.04 0.53 0.40
C VAL A 92 2.34 1.18 0.87
N GLN A 93 3.23 1.45 -0.06
CA GLN A 93 4.52 2.10 0.15
C GLN A 93 4.46 3.56 -0.34
N HIS A 94 4.40 4.51 0.59
CA HIS A 94 4.34 5.94 0.28
C HIS A 94 5.76 6.52 0.26
N ASN A 95 6.32 6.67 -0.95
CA ASN A 95 7.65 7.20 -1.20
C ASN A 95 7.65 8.71 -1.43
N GLY A 96 6.58 9.23 -2.02
CA GLY A 96 6.40 10.64 -2.37
C GLY A 96 6.09 11.59 -1.20
N GLN A 97 6.02 12.89 -1.47
CA GLN A 97 5.41 13.88 -0.57
C GLN A 97 3.91 14.01 -0.89
N GLY A 98 3.08 14.17 0.14
CA GLY A 98 1.66 14.44 -0.03
C GLY A 98 0.77 13.61 0.89
N THR A 99 -0.45 13.35 0.45
CA THR A 99 -1.48 12.62 1.19
C THR A 99 -1.88 11.33 0.46
N VAL A 100 -1.98 10.24 1.19
CA VAL A 100 -2.63 9.00 0.73
C VAL A 100 -3.92 8.80 1.52
N ASN A 101 -5.05 8.72 0.82
CA ASN A 101 -6.35 8.45 1.41
C ASN A 101 -6.78 7.02 1.10
N ILE A 102 -6.87 6.18 2.13
CA ILE A 102 -7.32 4.79 2.04
C ILE A 102 -8.71 4.70 2.66
N ASP A 103 -9.74 4.35 1.88
CA ASP A 103 -11.11 4.15 2.36
C ASP A 103 -11.70 2.84 1.81
N GLY A 104 -11.97 1.88 2.70
CA GLY A 104 -12.48 0.57 2.31
C GLY A 104 -11.32 -0.30 1.82
N PHE A 105 -10.62 -0.97 2.75
CA PHE A 105 -9.53 -1.88 2.39
C PHE A 105 -9.61 -3.18 3.15
N TYR A 106 -9.50 -4.30 2.44
CA TYR A 106 -9.31 -5.62 3.02
C TYR A 106 -7.85 -6.06 2.89
N ALA A 107 -7.18 -6.36 4.00
CA ALA A 107 -5.81 -6.87 3.96
C ALA A 107 -5.69 -8.12 4.82
N GLU A 108 -5.07 -9.17 4.28
CA GLU A 108 -4.92 -10.47 4.95
C GLU A 108 -3.48 -10.95 4.84
N GLU A 109 -2.91 -11.45 5.94
CA GLU A 109 -1.54 -11.97 6.02
C GLU A 109 -0.51 -10.99 5.47
N PHE A 110 -0.30 -9.87 6.16
CA PHE A 110 0.55 -8.79 5.68
C PHE A 110 1.50 -8.25 6.75
N GLY A 111 2.67 -7.78 6.36
CA GLY A 111 3.58 -7.08 7.26
C GLY A 111 2.99 -5.74 7.72
N LYS A 112 2.83 -4.79 6.78
CA LYS A 112 2.39 -3.41 7.01
C LYS A 112 1.39 -2.99 5.93
N LEU A 113 0.18 -2.56 6.31
CA LEU A 113 -0.79 -2.08 5.31
C LEU A 113 -0.33 -0.76 4.69
N TYR A 114 0.19 0.17 5.51
CA TYR A 114 0.79 1.41 5.03
C TYR A 114 2.16 1.65 5.64
N ARG A 115 3.13 2.02 4.81
CA ARG A 115 4.46 2.48 5.22
C ARG A 115 4.81 3.80 4.55
N SER A 116 5.08 4.82 5.38
CA SER A 116 5.84 6.00 4.96
C SER A 116 7.30 5.62 4.72
N CYS A 117 7.90 5.96 3.59
CA CYS A 117 9.28 5.56 3.30
C CYS A 117 10.26 6.14 4.32
N GLY A 118 11.11 5.28 4.91
CA GLY A 118 12.06 5.68 5.95
C GLY A 118 13.34 6.35 5.44
N THR A 119 13.64 6.23 4.15
CA THR A 119 14.90 6.69 3.54
C THR A 119 14.68 7.55 2.29
N CYS A 120 13.43 7.83 1.91
CA CYS A 120 13.09 8.62 0.71
C CYS A 120 13.09 10.12 1.00
N GLY A 121 14.06 10.59 1.77
CA GLY A 121 14.22 12.00 2.15
C GLY A 121 13.26 12.50 3.23
N ASP A 122 13.59 13.69 3.72
CA ASP A 122 12.98 14.34 4.89
C ASP A 122 11.73 15.14 4.49
N VAL A 123 10.79 14.47 3.81
CA VAL A 123 9.53 15.07 3.37
C VAL A 123 8.35 14.53 4.22
N PRO A 124 7.42 15.40 4.66
CA PRO A 124 6.24 14.96 5.40
C PRO A 124 5.29 14.14 4.54
N ARG A 125 4.84 13.01 5.06
CA ARG A 125 3.82 12.14 4.44
C ARG A 125 2.60 12.04 5.32
N ILE A 126 1.44 12.28 4.72
CA ILE A 126 0.15 12.23 5.41
C ILE A 126 -0.62 11.01 4.94
N VAL A 127 -1.26 10.31 5.86
CA VAL A 127 -2.17 9.23 5.54
C VAL A 127 -3.49 9.37 6.30
N THR A 128 -4.59 9.18 5.59
CA THR A 128 -5.91 8.96 6.19
C THR A 128 -6.33 7.54 5.87
N ILE A 129 -6.64 6.74 6.89
CA ILE A 129 -7.11 5.36 6.72
C ILE A 129 -8.47 5.20 7.38
N LYS A 130 -9.43 4.70 6.61
CA LYS A 130 -10.81 4.49 7.03
C LYS A 130 -11.36 3.16 6.51
N ASN A 131 -12.26 2.56 7.28
CA ASN A 131 -13.01 1.36 6.87
C ASN A 131 -12.09 0.21 6.45
N VAL A 132 -11.14 -0.16 7.32
CA VAL A 132 -10.20 -1.24 7.04
C VAL A 132 -10.56 -2.47 7.83
N TYR A 133 -10.54 -3.62 7.15
CA TYR A 133 -10.54 -4.93 7.79
C TYR A 133 -9.20 -5.62 7.55
N ALA A 134 -8.38 -5.66 8.60
CA ALA A 134 -7.06 -6.26 8.60
C ALA A 134 -7.11 -7.63 9.30
N VAL A 135 -6.70 -8.67 8.59
CA VAL A 135 -6.62 -10.04 9.10
C VAL A 135 -5.15 -10.43 9.14
N ASP A 136 -4.69 -10.90 10.30
CA ASP A 136 -3.33 -11.39 10.52
C ASP A 136 -2.20 -10.43 10.10
N PRO A 137 -2.19 -9.17 10.60
CA PRO A 137 -1.04 -8.30 10.43
C PRO A 137 0.16 -8.85 11.21
N GLN A 138 1.29 -9.02 10.54
CA GLN A 138 2.52 -9.55 11.12
C GLN A 138 3.36 -8.48 11.83
N VAL A 139 3.27 -7.21 11.39
CA VAL A 139 4.05 -6.11 11.99
C VAL A 139 3.15 -4.98 12.49
N SER A 140 2.40 -4.32 11.61
CA SER A 140 1.57 -3.15 11.97
C SER A 140 0.52 -2.87 10.89
N VAL A 141 -0.52 -2.08 11.21
CA VAL A 141 -1.41 -1.56 10.16
C VAL A 141 -0.77 -0.33 9.49
N ILE A 142 -0.14 0.55 10.27
CA ILE A 142 0.43 1.81 9.78
C ILE A 142 1.81 2.00 10.41
N THR A 143 2.77 2.49 9.64
CA THR A 143 4.05 2.96 10.15
C THR A 143 4.46 4.28 9.50
N VAL A 144 4.52 5.33 10.31
CA VAL A 144 4.90 6.71 9.94
C VAL A 144 6.27 7.07 10.53
N ASN A 145 6.86 8.17 10.07
CA ASN A 145 8.15 8.68 10.56
C ASN A 145 7.93 9.98 11.33
N LYS A 146 7.95 9.92 12.67
CA LYS A 146 7.78 11.09 13.53
C LYS A 146 8.78 12.22 13.24
N ASN A 147 10.02 11.87 12.93
CA ASN A 147 11.10 12.82 12.64
C ASN A 147 10.89 13.63 11.35
N TYR A 148 10.04 13.15 10.42
CA TYR A 148 9.72 13.86 9.17
C TYR A 148 8.41 14.63 9.23
N GLY A 149 7.75 14.68 10.40
CA GLY A 149 6.48 15.38 10.56
C GLY A 149 5.29 14.66 9.92
N ASP A 150 5.42 13.35 9.68
CA ASP A 150 4.35 12.52 9.15
C ASP A 150 3.11 12.54 10.06
N LYS A 151 1.94 12.39 9.46
CA LYS A 151 0.66 12.34 10.19
C LYS A 151 -0.19 11.17 9.71
N ALA A 152 -0.79 10.45 10.64
CA ALA A 152 -1.76 9.40 10.35
C ALA A 152 -3.08 9.70 11.06
N THR A 153 -4.18 9.65 10.31
CA THR A 153 -5.54 9.70 10.84
C THR A 153 -6.22 8.37 10.57
N LEU A 154 -6.73 7.73 11.63
CA LEU A 154 -7.34 6.40 11.55
C LEU A 154 -8.79 6.44 12.04
N SER A 155 -9.69 5.79 11.32
CA SER A 155 -11.09 5.60 11.77
C SER A 155 -11.66 4.27 11.29
N ASN A 156 -12.48 3.63 12.12
CA ASN A 156 -13.13 2.35 11.76
C ASN A 156 -12.15 1.27 11.24
N ILE A 157 -11.13 0.97 12.04
CA ILE A 157 -10.12 -0.07 11.74
C ILE A 157 -10.43 -1.30 12.57
N TRP A 158 -10.73 -2.39 11.88
CA TRP A 158 -10.99 -3.69 12.48
C TRP A 158 -9.78 -4.59 12.23
N VAL A 159 -9.21 -5.13 13.31
CA VAL A 159 -8.08 -6.05 13.23
C VAL A 159 -8.53 -7.39 13.81
N LYS A 160 -8.31 -8.47 13.05
CA LYS A 160 -8.54 -9.84 13.47
C LYS A 160 -7.21 -10.59 13.42
N THR A 161 -6.93 -11.35 14.47
CA THR A 161 -5.82 -12.29 14.57
C THR A 161 -6.38 -13.70 14.69
N SER A 162 -5.92 -14.62 13.86
CA SER A 162 -6.39 -16.02 13.79
C SER A 162 -5.71 -16.93 14.82
N ASP A 163 -4.60 -16.49 15.42
CA ASP A 163 -3.89 -17.19 16.50
C ASP A 163 -4.56 -17.04 17.89
N GLY A 164 -5.66 -16.30 17.97
CA GLY A 164 -6.39 -16.05 19.23
C GLY A 164 -5.67 -15.08 20.18
N SER A 165 -4.55 -14.49 19.78
CA SER A 165 -3.88 -13.45 20.56
C SER A 165 -4.65 -12.13 20.41
N ASN A 166 -5.19 -11.60 21.51
CA ASN A 166 -5.82 -10.28 21.52
C ASN A 166 -4.78 -9.12 21.41
N GLU A 167 -3.50 -9.44 21.17
CA GLU A 167 -2.43 -8.45 21.06
C GLU A 167 -2.32 -7.90 19.63
N VAL A 168 -3.18 -6.94 19.30
CA VAL A 168 -2.92 -6.06 18.16
C VAL A 168 -1.74 -5.17 18.54
N LYS A 169 -0.53 -5.45 18.02
CA LYS A 169 0.66 -4.60 18.19
C LYS A 169 0.43 -3.25 17.49
N ARG A 170 -0.24 -2.32 18.17
CA ARG A 170 -0.34 -0.91 17.77
C ARG A 170 1.00 -0.23 18.06
N ARG A 171 2.02 -0.46 17.22
CA ARG A 171 3.27 0.30 17.26
C ARG A 171 3.17 1.50 16.33
N ALA A 172 2.86 2.66 16.89
CA ALA A 172 3.22 3.94 16.29
C ALA A 172 4.56 4.35 16.92
N HIS A 173 5.63 4.33 16.12
CA HIS A 173 6.94 4.86 16.52
C HIS A 173 7.13 6.25 15.89
#